data_AF-A0A442SHC8-F1
#
_entry.id   AF-A0A442SHC8-F1
#
_cell.length_a   1.000
_cell.length_b   1.000
_cell.length_c   1.000
_cell.angle_alpha   90.00
_cell.angle_beta   90.00
_cell.angle_gamma   90.00
#
_symmetry.space_group_name_H-M   'P 1'
#
loop_
_entity.id
_entity.type
_entity.pdbx_description
1 polymer ?
#
loop_
_entity_poly.entity_id
_entity_poly.type
_entity_poly.pdbx_seq_one_letter_code
_entity_poly.pdbx_strand_id
1 'polypeptide(L)'
;MAYMNVWTSVAAYVNQQIQMIAANGITPLESMQMFDWEAHANIEEAPALHLIGPASLAIDELSNGIYSATFVIGVGSFKDDGLFVHRKMVDFLFKSLKSGTRLSVFDSTTEQPYSWLKIVDGTSVAPMTKANTRALQFIQAEALVDPMA
;
A
#
# COMPACT_ATOMS: atom_id res chain seq x y z
N MET A 1 2.93 18.98 -6.03
CA MET A 1 1.69 18.42 -6.60
C MET A 1 1.88 16.96 -6.97
N ALA A 2 2.91 16.64 -7.76
CA ALA A 2 3.28 15.26 -8.11
C ALA A 2 3.23 14.25 -6.93
N TYR A 3 3.95 14.56 -5.84
CA TYR A 3 3.97 13.72 -4.64
C TYR A 3 2.59 13.44 -4.05
N MET A 4 1.81 14.50 -3.78
CA MET A 4 0.50 14.35 -3.14
C MET A 4 -0.48 13.58 -4.02
N ASN A 5 -0.43 13.75 -5.34
CA ASN A 5 -1.27 13.00 -6.26
C ASN A 5 -0.96 11.50 -6.19
N VAL A 6 0.33 11.12 -6.23
CA VAL A 6 0.75 9.72 -6.11
C VAL A 6 0.43 9.17 -4.71
N TRP A 7 0.66 9.93 -3.66
CA TRP A 7 0.33 9.53 -2.28
C TRP A 7 -1.16 9.23 -2.10
N THR A 8 -2.03 10.17 -2.50
CA THR A 8 -3.49 9.98 -2.48
C THR A 8 -3.90 8.76 -3.29
N SER A 9 -3.22 8.50 -4.41
CA SER A 9 -3.48 7.34 -5.26
C SER A 9 -3.08 6.01 -4.61
N VAL A 10 -1.95 5.97 -3.93
CA VAL A 10 -1.53 4.79 -3.14
C VAL A 10 -2.50 4.57 -1.97
N ALA A 11 -2.91 5.63 -1.27
CA ALA A 11 -3.91 5.56 -0.21
C ALA A 11 -5.27 5.02 -0.72
N ALA A 12 -5.75 5.53 -1.86
CA ALA A 12 -6.98 5.06 -2.51
C ALA A 12 -6.87 3.59 -2.93
N TYR A 13 -5.72 3.20 -3.50
CA TYR A 13 -5.43 1.81 -3.82
C TYR A 13 -5.47 0.92 -2.57
N VAL A 14 -4.83 1.31 -1.46
CA VAL A 14 -4.87 0.52 -0.22
C VAL A 14 -6.30 0.35 0.28
N ASN A 15 -7.10 1.42 0.30
CA ASN A 15 -8.50 1.33 0.70
C ASN A 15 -9.28 0.35 -0.20
N GLN A 16 -9.05 0.38 -1.51
CA GLN A 16 -9.62 -0.59 -2.43
C GLN A 16 -9.17 -2.03 -2.09
N GLN A 17 -7.88 -2.23 -1.78
CA GLN A 17 -7.37 -3.55 -1.42
C GLN A 17 -7.98 -4.06 -0.12
N ILE A 18 -8.21 -3.21 0.89
CA ILE A 18 -8.91 -3.59 2.12
C ILE A 18 -10.30 -4.14 1.81
N GLN A 19 -11.06 -3.46 0.94
CA GLN A 19 -12.39 -3.93 0.51
C GLN A 19 -12.29 -5.27 -0.23
N MET A 20 -11.29 -5.42 -1.12
CA MET A 20 -11.11 -6.66 -1.88
C MET A 20 -10.66 -7.83 -0.99
N ILE A 21 -9.82 -7.61 0.01
CA ILE A 21 -9.39 -8.63 0.97
C ILE A 21 -10.61 -9.18 1.73
N ALA A 22 -11.51 -8.30 2.18
CA ALA A 22 -12.76 -8.69 2.80
C ALA A 22 -13.66 -9.46 1.83
N ALA A 23 -13.84 -8.97 0.61
CA ALA A 23 -14.67 -9.61 -0.42
C ALA A 23 -14.15 -10.99 -0.84
N ASN A 24 -12.84 -11.24 -0.74
CA ASN A 24 -12.22 -12.54 -1.00
C ASN A 24 -12.21 -13.48 0.24
N GLY A 25 -12.84 -13.08 1.34
CA GLY A 25 -12.99 -13.92 2.54
C GLY A 25 -11.69 -14.15 3.32
N ILE A 26 -10.69 -13.27 3.18
CA ILE A 26 -9.42 -13.40 3.91
C ILE A 26 -9.63 -13.07 5.40
N THR A 27 -10.28 -11.93 5.67
CA THR A 27 -10.69 -11.50 7.03
C THR A 27 -11.85 -10.50 6.90
N PRO A 28 -12.76 -10.40 7.89
CA PRO A 28 -13.90 -9.47 7.82
C PRO A 28 -13.47 -8.00 7.74
N LEU A 29 -14.28 -7.15 7.09
CA LEU A 29 -13.93 -5.75 6.90
C LEU A 29 -13.78 -4.99 8.23
N GLU A 30 -14.64 -5.28 9.20
CA GLU A 30 -14.63 -4.71 10.55
C GLU A 30 -13.38 -5.08 11.37
N SER A 31 -12.63 -6.09 10.92
CA SER A 31 -11.36 -6.49 11.52
C SER A 31 -10.15 -5.75 10.93
N MET A 32 -10.36 -4.91 9.92
CA MET A 32 -9.31 -4.21 9.20
C MET A 32 -9.47 -2.69 9.30
N GLN A 33 -8.35 -1.99 9.27
CA GLN A 33 -8.34 -0.53 9.22
C GLN A 33 -7.18 -0.03 8.36
N MET A 34 -7.44 1.02 7.58
CA MET A 34 -6.36 1.77 6.94
C MET A 34 -5.51 2.46 8.01
N PHE A 35 -4.19 2.29 7.94
CA PHE A 35 -3.27 2.86 8.93
C PHE A 35 -2.10 3.54 8.23
N ASP A 36 -2.02 4.87 8.33
CA ASP A 36 -0.88 5.61 7.79
C ASP A 36 0.37 5.36 8.65
N TRP A 37 1.26 4.50 8.17
CA TRP A 37 2.48 4.11 8.87
C TRP A 37 3.55 5.21 8.83
N GLU A 38 3.46 6.17 7.90
CA GLU A 38 4.37 7.31 7.84
C GLU A 38 3.99 8.35 8.90
N ALA A 39 2.70 8.62 9.06
CA ALA A 39 2.19 9.59 10.04
C ALA A 39 2.17 9.07 11.49
N HIS A 40 2.01 7.75 11.70
CA HIS A 40 1.86 7.15 13.03
C HIS A 40 3.09 6.31 13.40
N ALA A 41 4.12 6.98 13.92
CA ALA A 41 5.38 6.32 14.30
C ALA A 41 5.27 5.37 15.51
N ASN A 42 4.24 5.51 16.36
CA ASN A 42 4.08 4.68 17.55
C ASN A 42 3.13 3.50 17.33
N ILE A 43 3.70 2.31 17.12
CA ILE A 43 2.93 1.06 16.93
C ILE A 43 2.16 0.63 18.19
N GLU A 44 2.53 1.13 19.37
CA GLU A 44 1.85 0.81 20.63
C GLU A 44 0.47 1.47 20.74
N GLU A 45 0.26 2.58 20.03
CA GLU A 45 -1.01 3.29 19.97
C GLU A 45 -1.92 2.77 18.84
N ALA A 46 -1.42 1.81 18.06
CA ALA A 46 -2.14 1.28 16.91
C ALA A 46 -3.37 0.47 17.37
N PRO A 47 -4.53 0.62 16.70
CA PRO A 47 -5.76 -0.01 17.13
C PRO A 47 -5.68 -1.55 17.07
N ALA A 48 -6.51 -2.22 17.85
CA ALA A 48 -6.58 -3.68 17.99
C ALA A 48 -7.21 -4.39 16.76
N LEU A 49 -6.83 -3.99 15.55
CA LEU A 49 -7.31 -4.45 14.25
C LEU A 49 -6.15 -4.84 13.35
N HIS A 50 -6.40 -5.55 12.25
CA HIS A 50 -5.44 -5.72 11.16
C HIS A 50 -5.26 -4.39 10.43
N LEU A 51 -4.02 -4.01 10.15
CA LEU A 51 -3.66 -2.69 9.64
C LEU A 51 -3.02 -2.84 8.26
N ILE A 52 -3.48 -2.05 7.30
CA ILE A 52 -2.90 -1.98 5.96
C ILE A 52 -2.79 -0.50 5.59
N GLY A 53 -1.66 -0.07 5.04
CA GLY A 53 -1.51 1.35 4.73
C GLY A 53 -0.22 1.72 4.05
N PRO A 54 -0.15 2.93 3.47
CA PRO A 54 1.10 3.48 2.97
C PRO A 54 2.08 3.68 4.13
N ALA A 55 3.37 3.50 3.84
CA ALA A 55 4.46 3.64 4.81
C ALA A 55 5.59 4.54 4.32
N SER A 56 5.76 4.67 3.01
CA SER A 56 6.75 5.55 2.41
C SER A 56 6.44 5.73 0.92
N LEU A 57 6.83 6.88 0.38
CA LEU A 57 6.80 7.18 -1.03
C LEU A 57 8.06 7.97 -1.40
N ALA A 58 8.72 7.57 -2.47
CA ALA A 58 9.78 8.30 -3.15
C ALA A 58 9.39 8.49 -4.61
N ILE A 59 9.67 9.67 -5.16
CA ILE A 59 9.40 9.99 -6.57
C ILE A 59 10.63 10.68 -7.15
N ASP A 60 11.12 10.14 -8.25
CA ASP A 60 12.28 10.66 -8.98
C ASP A 60 11.89 10.89 -10.44
N GLU A 61 12.21 12.06 -10.99
CA GLU A 61 12.02 12.31 -12.43
C GLU A 61 13.11 11.57 -13.23
N LEU A 62 12.70 10.70 -14.15
CA LEU A 62 13.64 9.95 -15.00
C LEU A 62 13.97 10.72 -16.28
N SER A 63 12.96 11.27 -16.94
CA SER A 63 13.13 12.04 -18.17
C SER A 63 11.84 12.77 -18.57
N ASN A 64 11.94 14.06 -18.91
CA ASN A 64 10.89 14.85 -19.57
C ASN A 64 9.45 14.57 -19.08
N GLY A 65 9.19 14.67 -17.78
CA GLY A 65 7.86 14.46 -17.21
C GLY A 65 7.44 13.02 -16.95
N ILE A 66 8.32 12.03 -17.20
CA ILE A 66 8.16 10.65 -16.74
C ILE A 66 8.82 10.51 -15.38
N TYR A 67 8.07 10.00 -14.40
CA TYR A 67 8.55 9.82 -13.03
C TYR A 67 8.63 8.33 -12.67
N SER A 68 9.68 7.96 -11.94
CA SER A 68 9.73 6.75 -11.15
C SER A 68 9.09 7.01 -9.80
N ALA A 69 8.25 6.10 -9.33
CA ALA A 69 7.68 6.13 -8.00
C ALA A 69 8.00 4.81 -7.29
N THR A 70 8.61 4.89 -6.11
CA THR A 70 8.80 3.76 -5.21
C THR A 70 7.93 3.97 -3.99
N PHE A 71 7.02 3.05 -3.70
CA PHE A 71 6.15 3.16 -2.54
C PHE A 71 6.16 1.88 -1.72
N VAL A 72 5.89 2.04 -0.42
CA VAL A 72 5.87 0.95 0.55
C VAL A 72 4.50 0.87 1.19
N ILE A 73 3.96 -0.35 1.27
CA ILE A 73 2.72 -0.67 1.96
C ILE A 73 3.04 -1.54 3.17
N GLY A 74 2.69 -1.07 4.35
CA GLY A 74 2.78 -1.83 5.59
C GLY A 74 1.55 -2.69 5.81
N VAL A 75 1.77 -3.93 6.23
CA VAL A 75 0.75 -4.91 6.61
C VAL A 75 1.02 -5.38 8.03
N GLY A 76 0.05 -5.19 8.92
CA GLY A 76 0.16 -5.51 10.33
C GLY A 76 -0.99 -6.38 10.82
N SER A 77 -0.76 -7.64 11.19
CA SER A 77 -1.85 -8.50 11.72
C SER A 77 -1.94 -8.46 13.24
N PHE A 78 -3.14 -8.27 13.82
CA PHE A 78 -3.36 -8.29 15.27
C PHE A 78 -3.90 -9.65 15.73
N LYS A 79 -3.34 -10.22 16.82
CA LYS A 79 -3.78 -11.50 17.42
C LYS A 79 -3.95 -12.64 16.41
N ASP A 80 -3.04 -12.73 15.44
CA ASP A 80 -2.99 -13.79 14.43
C ASP A 80 -1.83 -14.74 14.75
N ASP A 81 -1.98 -15.55 15.79
CA ASP A 81 -0.88 -16.39 16.34
C ASP A 81 -0.31 -17.38 15.30
N GLY A 82 -1.13 -17.82 14.35
CA GLY A 82 -0.73 -18.68 13.24
C GLY A 82 -0.23 -17.94 12.00
N LEU A 83 -0.31 -16.60 11.98
CA LEU A 83 0.03 -15.74 10.84
C LEU A 83 -0.76 -16.07 9.57
N PHE A 84 -1.92 -16.70 9.69
CA PHE A 84 -2.69 -17.17 8.54
C PHE A 84 -3.32 -15.99 7.80
N VAL A 85 -3.88 -15.04 8.55
CA VAL A 85 -4.47 -13.82 7.98
C VAL A 85 -3.35 -12.95 7.42
N HIS A 86 -2.27 -12.77 8.17
CA HIS A 86 -1.09 -12.01 7.75
C HIS A 86 -0.55 -12.47 6.40
N ARG A 87 -0.24 -13.77 6.29
CA ARG A 87 0.33 -14.35 5.06
C ARG A 87 -0.62 -14.20 3.87
N LYS A 88 -1.93 -14.38 4.08
CA LYS A 88 -2.93 -14.20 3.02
C LYS A 88 -3.04 -12.74 2.57
N MET A 89 -3.04 -11.78 3.50
CA MET A 89 -3.07 -10.35 3.16
C MET A 89 -1.82 -9.96 2.37
N VAL A 90 -0.63 -10.37 2.83
CA VAL A 90 0.64 -10.08 2.14
C VAL A 90 0.67 -10.72 0.75
N ASP A 91 0.30 -11.99 0.62
CA ASP A 91 0.25 -12.68 -0.67
C ASP A 91 -0.74 -12.03 -1.65
N PHE A 92 -1.92 -11.64 -1.15
CA PHE A 92 -2.94 -10.96 -1.96
C PHE A 92 -2.42 -9.61 -2.49
N LEU A 93 -1.86 -8.77 -1.62
CA LEU A 93 -1.31 -7.46 -1.99
C LEU A 93 -0.11 -7.60 -2.93
N PHE A 94 0.80 -8.54 -2.65
CA PHE A 94 1.94 -8.79 -3.52
C PHE A 94 1.50 -9.18 -4.94
N LYS A 95 0.49 -10.05 -5.05
CA LYS A 95 -0.08 -10.46 -6.34
C LYS A 95 -0.81 -9.34 -7.07
N SER A 96 -1.46 -8.41 -6.35
CA SER A 96 -2.10 -7.26 -7.01
C SER A 96 -1.08 -6.24 -7.50
N LEU A 97 0.13 -6.20 -6.91
CA LEU A 97 1.28 -5.39 -7.35
C LEU A 97 2.22 -6.12 -8.31
N LYS A 98 1.69 -7.03 -9.14
CA LYS A 98 2.48 -7.64 -10.21
C LYS A 98 2.87 -6.60 -11.27
N SER A 99 4.01 -6.80 -11.89
CA SER A 99 4.46 -6.03 -13.05
C SER A 99 3.39 -5.95 -14.15
N GLY A 100 3.19 -4.75 -14.68
CA GLY A 100 2.15 -4.44 -15.65
C GLY A 100 0.79 -4.08 -15.07
N THR A 101 0.56 -4.25 -13.76
CA THR A 101 -0.63 -3.70 -13.08
C THR A 101 -0.64 -2.17 -13.25
N ARG A 102 -1.83 -1.61 -13.50
CA ARG A 102 -2.06 -0.17 -13.54
C ARG A 102 -2.91 0.25 -12.35
N LEU A 103 -2.49 1.30 -11.65
CA LEU A 103 -3.31 1.98 -10.66
C LEU A 103 -3.65 3.38 -11.18
N SER A 104 -4.87 3.84 -10.93
CA SER A 104 -5.27 5.21 -11.28
C SER A 104 -4.48 6.22 -10.46
N VAL A 105 -4.05 7.30 -11.09
CA VAL A 105 -3.49 8.47 -10.41
C VAL A 105 -4.59 9.53 -10.30
N PHE A 106 -4.87 9.94 -9.06
CA PHE A 106 -5.86 10.94 -8.71
C PHE A 106 -5.20 12.28 -8.44
N ASP A 107 -5.88 13.35 -8.83
CA ASP A 107 -5.51 14.70 -8.44
C ASP A 107 -5.89 14.92 -6.97
N SER A 108 -4.95 15.37 -6.15
CA SER A 108 -5.13 15.50 -4.71
C SER A 108 -6.13 16.59 -4.30
N THR A 109 -6.51 17.47 -5.22
CA THR A 109 -7.42 18.60 -4.96
C THR A 109 -8.85 18.29 -5.40
N THR A 110 -9.01 17.65 -6.55
CA THR A 110 -10.31 17.37 -7.18
C THR A 110 -10.78 15.93 -6.97
N GLU A 111 -9.89 15.05 -6.49
CA GLU A 111 -10.10 13.62 -6.32
C GLU A 111 -10.50 12.90 -7.62
N GLN A 112 -10.29 13.54 -8.78
CA GLN A 112 -10.59 12.95 -10.09
C GLN A 112 -9.38 12.17 -10.63
N PRO A 113 -9.60 11.01 -11.26
CA PRO A 113 -8.53 10.28 -11.94
C PRO A 113 -8.10 11.05 -13.19
N TYR A 114 -6.79 11.27 -13.36
CA TYR A 114 -6.26 11.99 -14.53
C TYR A 114 -5.07 11.30 -15.21
N SER A 115 -4.42 10.35 -14.55
CA SER A 115 -3.35 9.53 -15.15
C SER A 115 -3.35 8.11 -14.58
N TRP A 116 -2.31 7.33 -14.86
CA TRP A 116 -2.08 5.99 -14.34
C TRP A 116 -0.62 5.81 -13.95
N LEU A 117 -0.39 5.02 -12.91
CA LEU A 117 0.91 4.50 -12.55
C LEU A 117 0.95 3.02 -12.96
N LYS A 118 2.05 2.59 -13.58
CA LYS A 118 2.24 1.20 -13.98
C LYS A 118 3.34 0.58 -13.16
N ILE A 119 3.00 -0.48 -12.45
CA ILE A 119 3.97 -1.28 -11.70
C ILE A 119 4.98 -1.89 -12.66
N VAL A 120 6.26 -1.75 -12.34
CA VAL A 120 7.38 -2.35 -13.06
C VAL A 120 7.96 -3.53 -12.25
N ASP A 121 8.88 -4.26 -12.85
CA ASP A 121 9.61 -5.32 -12.14
C ASP A 121 10.40 -4.70 -10.99
N GLY A 122 10.26 -5.25 -9.79
CA GLY A 122 10.88 -4.68 -8.58
C GLY A 122 10.06 -4.85 -7.31
N THR A 123 8.78 -5.24 -7.41
CA THR A 123 7.95 -5.52 -6.24
C THR A 123 8.59 -6.59 -5.36
N SER A 124 8.83 -6.25 -4.10
CA SER A 124 9.49 -7.12 -3.12
C SER A 124 8.78 -7.05 -1.77
N VAL A 125 9.00 -8.07 -0.95
CA VAL A 125 8.46 -8.15 0.41
C VAL A 125 9.61 -8.17 1.39
N ALA A 126 9.64 -7.20 2.29
CA ALA A 126 10.65 -7.11 3.34
C ALA A 126 10.51 -8.26 4.35
N PRO A 127 11.59 -8.61 5.08
CA PRO A 127 11.50 -9.54 6.20
C PRO A 127 10.44 -9.10 7.22
N MET A 128 9.70 -10.07 7.74
CA MET A 128 8.70 -9.80 8.78
C MET A 128 9.40 -9.46 10.10
N THR A 129 8.88 -8.46 10.79
CA THR A 129 9.25 -8.13 12.16
C THR A 129 8.06 -8.40 13.08
N LYS A 130 8.33 -8.79 14.33
CA LYS A 130 7.29 -8.93 15.34
C LYS A 130 7.42 -7.78 16.33
N ALA A 131 6.37 -6.98 16.43
CA ALA A 131 6.25 -5.90 17.40
C ALA A 131 5.07 -6.23 18.31
N ASN A 132 5.34 -6.58 19.57
CA ASN A 132 4.32 -6.94 20.57
C ASN A 132 3.40 -8.09 20.07
N THR A 133 2.09 -7.83 20.01
CA THR A 133 1.04 -8.75 19.52
C THR A 133 0.79 -8.64 18.02
N ARG A 134 1.65 -7.92 17.28
CA ARG A 134 1.48 -7.64 15.86
C ARG A 134 2.67 -8.16 15.06
N ALA A 135 2.37 -8.95 14.03
CA ALA A 135 3.33 -9.20 12.97
C ALA A 135 3.25 -8.05 11.97
N LEU A 136 4.40 -7.51 11.59
CA LEU A 136 4.52 -6.37 10.69
C LEU A 136 5.41 -6.76 9.51
N GLN A 137 4.96 -6.43 8.30
CA GLN A 137 5.71 -6.68 7.09
C GLN A 137 5.43 -5.60 6.06
N PHE A 138 6.41 -5.30 5.22
CA PHE A 138 6.33 -4.24 4.23
C PHE A 138 6.45 -4.81 2.84
N ILE A 139 5.63 -4.30 1.93
CA ILE A 139 5.68 -4.60 0.49
C ILE A 139 6.16 -3.32 -0.19
N GLN A 140 7.31 -3.39 -0.85
CA GLN A 140 7.82 -2.29 -1.66
C GLN A 140 7.47 -2.57 -3.12
N ALA A 141 6.94 -1.58 -3.82
CA ALA A 141 6.67 -1.63 -5.24
C ALA A 141 7.31 -0.45 -5.96
N GLU A 142 7.67 -0.69 -7.21
CA GLU A 142 8.22 0.32 -8.13
C GLU A 142 7.23 0.52 -9.27
N ALA A 143 7.04 1.78 -9.67
CA ALA A 143 6.10 2.15 -10.71
C ALA A 143 6.65 3.27 -11.59
N LEU A 144 6.22 3.28 -12.84
CA LEU A 144 6.38 4.43 -13.74
C LEU A 144 5.08 5.23 -13.77
N VAL A 145 5.21 6.54 -13.68
CA VAL A 145 4.10 7.49 -13.76
C VAL A 145 4.23 8.24 -15.09
N ASP A 146 3.26 8.00 -15.97
CA ASP A 146 3.09 8.67 -17.27
C ASP A 146 2.39 10.02 -17.06
N PRO A 147 2.73 11.09 -17.80
CA PRO A 147 3.15 12.36 -17.23
C PRO A 147 2.16 13.01 -16.26
N MET A 148 2.74 13.66 -15.26
CA MET A 148 2.04 14.53 -14.34
C MET A 148 1.80 15.88 -15.02
N ALA A 149 0.73 15.97 -15.81
CA ALA A 149 0.25 17.25 -16.35
C ALA A 149 -0.35 18.13 -15.25
#